data_AF-A0A7M1QXH5-F1
#
_entry.id   AF-A0A7M1QXH5-F1
#
_cell.length_a   1.000
_cell.length_b   1.000
_cell.length_c   1.000
_cell.angle_alpha   90.00
_cell.angle_beta   90.00
_cell.angle_gamma   90.00
#
_symmetry.space_group_name_H-M   'P 1'
#
loop_
_entity.id
_entity.type
_entity.pdbx_description
1 polymer ?
#
loop_
_entity_poly.entity_id
_entity_poly.type
_entity_poly.pdbx_seq_one_letter_code
_entity_poly.pdbx_strand_id
1 'polypeptide(L)'
;MNEQLLARVGGVLALASLTIFAVGLLVQMAGDRTAFATIIAGGTGLVLVVSAVRLILLSGAPGTTPSAIGFLRKAALASLIIALAGCAAAAIVGPSLVTALVLGLVGLQAPIVLMLAAGFLAGAGLD
;
A
#
# COMPACT_ATOMS: atom_id res chain seq x y z
N MET A 1 -18.23 12.66 13.09
CA MET A 1 -17.04 13.25 12.44
C MET A 1 -16.03 12.18 12.02
N ASN A 2 -15.75 11.18 12.86
CA ASN A 2 -14.78 10.11 12.58
C ASN A 2 -15.14 9.17 11.41
N GLU A 3 -16.43 8.98 11.13
CA GLU A 3 -16.91 8.13 10.02
C GLU A 3 -16.52 8.69 8.65
N GLN A 4 -16.69 10.01 8.44
CA GLN A 4 -16.28 10.67 7.20
C GLN A 4 -14.76 10.68 7.03
N LEU A 5 -14.00 10.72 8.13
CA LEU A 5 -12.53 10.63 8.10
C LEU A 5 -12.06 9.24 7.64
N LEU A 6 -12.66 8.16 8.15
CA LEU A 6 -12.33 6.79 7.74
C LEU A 6 -12.60 6.56 6.24
N ALA A 7 -13.74 7.04 5.74
CA ALA A 7 -14.07 6.96 4.32
C ALA A 7 -13.10 7.77 3.43
N ARG A 8 -12.69 8.97 3.86
CA ARG A 8 -11.70 9.80 3.16
C ARG A 8 -10.32 9.13 3.12
N VAL A 9 -9.85 8.62 4.24
CA VAL A 9 -8.57 7.89 4.31
C VAL A 9 -8.63 6.63 3.44
N GLY A 10 -9.75 5.90 3.47
CA GLY A 10 -9.97 4.77 2.56
C GLY A 10 -9.90 5.18 1.09
N GLY A 11 -10.54 6.29 0.70
CA GLY A 11 -10.47 6.82 -0.66
C GLY A 11 -9.05 7.21 -1.10
N VAL A 12 -8.27 7.83 -0.22
CA VAL A 12 -6.86 8.18 -0.49
C VAL A 12 -6.01 6.91 -0.67
N LEU A 13 -6.24 5.87 0.14
CA LEU A 13 -5.54 4.59 -0.01
C LEU A 13 -5.87 3.89 -1.34
N ALA A 14 -7.12 3.99 -1.81
CA ALA A 14 -7.53 3.46 -3.11
C ALA A 14 -6.89 4.23 -4.29
N LEU A 15 -6.74 5.55 -4.17
CA LEU A 15 -6.03 6.34 -5.17
C LEU A 15 -4.53 5.99 -5.20
N ALA A 16 -3.92 5.83 -4.03
CA ALA A 16 -2.52 5.42 -3.91
C ALA A 16 -2.30 4.01 -4.51
N SER A 17 -3.23 3.08 -4.30
CA SER A 17 -3.13 1.73 -4.87
C SER A 17 -3.21 1.74 -6.40
N LEU A 18 -4.13 2.53 -6.97
CA LEU A 18 -4.23 2.74 -8.43
C LEU A 18 -2.92 3.29 -9.02
N THR A 19 -2.28 4.22 -8.31
CA THR A 19 -1.03 4.84 -8.75
C THR A 19 0.12 3.82 -8.74
N ILE A 20 0.27 3.06 -7.66
CA ILE A 20 1.28 1.99 -7.55
C ILE A 20 1.05 0.91 -8.61
N PHE A 21 -0.21 0.54 -8.84
CA PHE A 21 -0.58 -0.44 -9.86
C PHE A 21 -0.28 0.06 -11.28
N ALA A 22 -0.61 1.31 -11.58
CA ALA A 22 -0.32 1.94 -12.88
C ALA A 22 1.19 1.98 -13.16
N VAL A 23 2.01 2.35 -12.16
CA VAL A 23 3.47 2.34 -12.31
C VAL A 23 4.00 0.92 -12.53
N GLY A 24 3.49 -0.07 -11.80
CA GLY A 24 3.83 -1.47 -12.02
C GLY A 24 3.49 -1.99 -13.41
N LEU A 25 2.34 -1.58 -13.95
CA LEU A 25 1.94 -1.88 -15.33
C LEU A 25 2.86 -1.21 -16.35
N LEU A 26 3.21 0.06 -16.17
CA LEU A 26 4.14 0.76 -17.06
C LEU A 26 5.52 0.09 -17.07
N VAL A 27 6.02 -0.34 -15.91
CA VAL A 27 7.29 -1.09 -15.81
C VAL A 27 7.19 -2.45 -16.51
N GLN A 28 6.06 -3.16 -16.40
CA GLN A 28 5.83 -4.41 -17.13
C GLN A 28 5.78 -4.21 -18.65
N MET A 29 5.19 -3.10 -19.13
CA MET A 29 5.09 -2.82 -20.57
C MET A 29 6.43 -2.32 -21.15
N ALA A 30 7.27 -1.67 -20.34
CA ALA A 30 8.55 -1.11 -20.77
C ALA A 30 9.73 -2.10 -20.70
N GLY A 31 9.62 -3.18 -19.91
CA GLY A 31 10.67 -4.19 -19.75
C GLY A 31 10.24 -5.56 -20.28
N ASP A 32 11.22 -6.37 -20.70
CA ASP A 32 10.97 -7.74 -21.13
C ASP A 32 10.50 -8.59 -19.94
N ARG A 33 9.18 -8.78 -19.83
CA ARG A 33 8.43 -9.73 -18.98
C ARG A 33 9.04 -10.04 -17.60
N THR A 34 9.40 -9.03 -16.81
CA THR A 34 9.80 -9.27 -15.42
C THR A 34 8.57 -9.47 -14.55
N ALA A 35 8.23 -10.74 -14.26
CA ALA A 35 7.13 -11.13 -13.37
C ALA A 35 7.16 -10.44 -11.97
N PHE A 36 8.32 -9.89 -11.60
CA PHE A 36 8.56 -9.17 -10.35
C PHE A 36 7.85 -7.82 -10.25
N ALA A 37 7.71 -7.08 -11.36
CA ALA A 37 6.98 -5.83 -11.37
C ALA A 37 5.50 -6.06 -10.99
N THR A 38 4.94 -7.18 -11.43
CA THR A 38 3.59 -7.65 -11.09
C THR A 38 3.47 -8.02 -9.61
N ILE A 39 4.49 -8.68 -9.04
CA ILE A 39 4.47 -9.11 -7.63
C ILE A 39 4.58 -7.91 -6.69
N ILE A 40 5.49 -6.96 -6.95
CA ILE A 40 5.70 -5.80 -6.08
C ILE A 40 4.50 -4.85 -6.18
N ALA A 41 4.18 -4.38 -7.38
CA ALA A 41 3.11 -3.41 -7.57
C ALA A 41 1.72 -4.03 -7.34
N GLY A 42 1.52 -5.28 -7.76
CA GLY A 42 0.28 -6.01 -7.52
C GLY A 42 0.11 -6.40 -6.05
N GLY A 43 1.15 -6.91 -5.39
CA GLY A 43 1.09 -7.32 -4.00
C GLY A 43 0.91 -6.15 -3.04
N THR A 44 1.73 -5.11 -3.14
CA THR A 44 1.61 -3.92 -2.29
C THR A 44 0.33 -3.11 -2.61
N GLY A 45 -0.03 -3.01 -3.90
CA GLY A 45 -1.29 -2.42 -4.35
C GLY A 45 -2.51 -3.14 -3.79
N LEU A 46 -2.51 -4.49 -3.77
CA LEU A 46 -3.60 -5.27 -3.20
C LEU A 46 -3.78 -5.00 -1.71
N VAL A 47 -2.67 -4.90 -0.95
CA VAL A 47 -2.74 -4.56 0.49
C VAL A 47 -3.40 -3.19 0.70
N LEU A 48 -3.08 -2.20 -0.15
CA LEU A 48 -3.73 -0.89 -0.10
C LEU A 48 -5.22 -0.95 -0.46
N VAL A 49 -5.61 -1.70 -1.50
CA VAL A 49 -7.02 -1.88 -1.88
C VAL A 49 -7.81 -2.53 -0.74
N VAL A 50 -7.29 -3.63 -0.18
CA VAL A 50 -7.94 -4.33 0.94
C VAL A 50 -8.07 -3.40 2.15
N SER A 51 -7.04 -2.59 2.41
CA SER A 51 -7.06 -1.61 3.50
C SER A 51 -8.09 -0.50 3.25
N ALA A 52 -8.15 0.04 2.03
CA ALA A 52 -9.12 1.04 1.62
C ALA A 52 -10.56 0.54 1.81
N VAL A 53 -10.86 -0.64 1.27
CA VAL A 53 -12.18 -1.27 1.39
C VAL A 53 -12.53 -1.52 2.86
N ARG A 54 -11.58 -2.01 3.66
CA ARG A 54 -11.81 -2.26 5.08
C ARG A 54 -12.15 -0.97 5.84
N LEU A 55 -11.46 0.14 5.58
CA LEU A 55 -11.77 1.42 6.22
C LEU A 55 -13.15 1.97 5.80
N ILE A 56 -13.50 1.84 4.53
CA ILE A 56 -14.82 2.27 4.03
C ILE A 56 -15.93 1.44 4.69
N LEU A 57 -15.76 0.12 4.78
CA LEU A 57 -16.73 -0.75 5.46
C LEU A 57 -16.86 -0.42 6.96
N LEU A 58 -15.73 -0.13 7.63
CA LEU A 58 -15.72 0.23 9.05
C LEU A 58 -16.31 1.62 9.32
N SER A 59 -16.34 2.53 8.34
CA SER A 59 -16.97 3.85 8.49
C SER A 59 -18.48 3.80 8.75
N GLY A 60 -19.13 2.66 8.47
CA GLY A 60 -20.55 2.45 8.78
C GLY A 60 -20.82 1.96 10.21
N ALA A 61 -19.79 1.74 11.03
CA ALA A 61 -19.92 1.18 12.38
C ALA A 61 -19.24 2.07 13.44
N PRO A 62 -19.95 2.52 14.49
CA PRO A 62 -19.39 3.36 15.54
C PRO A 62 -18.34 2.62 16.38
N GLY A 63 -17.31 3.33 16.85
CA GLY A 63 -16.28 2.79 17.76
C GLY A 63 -15.17 1.94 17.10
N THR A 64 -15.07 1.93 15.77
CA THR A 64 -14.13 1.07 15.04
C THR A 64 -12.76 1.70 14.74
N THR A 65 -12.53 2.97 15.09
CA THR A 65 -11.27 3.68 14.83
C THR A 65 -10.02 2.99 15.42
N PRO A 66 -10.03 2.50 16.68
CA PRO A 66 -8.86 1.82 17.24
C PRO A 66 -8.51 0.51 16.52
N SER A 67 -9.53 -0.25 16.09
CA SER A 67 -9.32 -1.50 15.34
C SER A 67 -8.84 -1.23 13.92
N ALA A 68 -9.28 -0.14 13.29
CA ALA A 68 -8.78 0.35 12.01
C ALA A 68 -7.30 0.74 12.07
N ILE A 69 -6.86 1.47 13.10
CA ILE A 69 -5.45 1.86 13.28
C ILE A 69 -4.56 0.61 13.46
N GLY A 70 -4.99 -0.33 14.32
CA GLY A 70 -4.27 -1.58 14.54
C GLY A 70 -4.14 -2.41 13.26
N PHE A 71 -5.21 -2.45 12.44
CA PHE A 71 -5.19 -3.10 11.14
C PHE A 71 -4.23 -2.43 10.16
N LEU A 72 -4.26 -1.10 10.03
CA LEU A 72 -3.38 -0.37 9.11
C LEU A 72 -1.89 -0.55 9.45
N ARG A 73 -1.54 -0.59 10.74
CA ARG A 73 -0.16 -0.88 11.17
C ARG A 73 0.28 -2.29 10.78
N LYS A 74 -0.58 -3.29 10.94
CA LYS A 74 -0.30 -4.67 10.50
C LYS A 74 -0.22 -4.77 8.97
N ALA A 75 -1.10 -4.07 8.25
CA ALA A 75 -1.07 -4.00 6.80
C ALA A 75 0.22 -3.33 6.29
N ALA A 76 0.70 -2.28 6.97
CA ALA A 76 1.98 -1.65 6.65
C ALA A 76 3.15 -2.64 6.78
N LEU A 77 3.19 -3.42 7.87
CA LEU A 77 4.21 -4.46 8.05
C LEU A 77 4.14 -5.54 6.95
N ALA A 78 2.93 -6.02 6.63
CA ALA A 78 2.74 -6.99 5.56
C ALA A 78 3.19 -6.43 4.20
N SER A 79 2.83 -5.18 3.88
CA SER A 79 3.25 -4.51 2.66
C SER A 79 4.75 -4.31 2.58
N LEU A 80 5.41 -4.01 3.72
CA LEU A 80 6.86 -3.88 3.79
C LEU A 80 7.54 -5.22 3.48
N ILE A 81 7.04 -6.33 4.04
CA ILE A 81 7.57 -7.67 3.77
C ILE A 81 7.45 -7.99 2.27
N ILE A 82 6.31 -7.69 1.65
CA ILE A 82 6.10 -7.91 0.20
C ILE A 82 7.09 -7.08 -0.62
N ALA A 83 7.26 -5.80 -0.28
CA ALA A 83 8.20 -4.92 -0.98
C ALA A 83 9.64 -5.42 -0.86
N LEU A 84 10.08 -5.82 0.34
CA LEU A 84 11.41 -6.37 0.59
C LEU A 84 11.63 -7.70 -0.12
N ALA A 85 10.67 -8.62 -0.07
CA ALA A 85 10.74 -9.91 -0.77
C ALA A 85 10.85 -9.72 -2.28
N GLY A 86 10.06 -8.80 -2.85
CA GLY A 86 10.16 -8.45 -4.27
C GLY A 86 11.49 -7.80 -4.64
N CYS A 87 12.04 -6.91 -3.80
CA CYS A 87 13.37 -6.33 -4.01
C CYS A 87 14.47 -7.40 -3.96
N ALA A 88 14.43 -8.30 -2.99
CA ALA A 88 15.39 -9.39 -2.87
C ALA A 88 15.32 -10.33 -4.09
N ALA A 89 14.12 -10.66 -4.55
CA ALA A 89 13.92 -11.46 -5.75
C ALA A 89 14.44 -10.75 -7.01
N ALA A 90 14.22 -9.44 -7.14
CA ALA A 90 14.77 -8.64 -8.23
C ALA A 90 16.30 -8.62 -8.21
N ALA A 91 16.94 -8.50 -7.04
CA ALA A 91 18.40 -8.49 -6.92
C ALA A 91 19.07 -9.80 -7.38
N ILE A 92 18.38 -10.94 -7.28
CA ILE A 92 18.91 -12.26 -7.66
C ILE A 92 18.85 -12.49 -9.17
N VAL A 93 17.84 -11.94 -9.86
CA VAL A 93 17.54 -12.27 -11.27
C VAL A 93 18.15 -11.27 -12.27
N GLY A 94 18.66 -10.13 -11.79
CA GLY A 94 19.45 -9.19 -12.60
C GLY A 94 18.68 -8.32 -13.62
N PRO A 95 17.44 -7.82 -13.35
CA PRO A 95 16.93 -6.69 -14.11
C PRO A 95 17.86 -5.48 -13.96
N SER A 96 17.77 -4.53 -14.89
CA SER A 96 18.58 -3.30 -14.81
C SER A 96 18.43 -2.66 -13.42
N LEU A 97 19.55 -2.22 -12.83
CA LEU A 97 19.58 -1.64 -11.48
C LEU A 97 18.54 -0.52 -11.30
N VAL A 98 18.29 0.24 -12.38
CA VAL A 98 17.28 1.29 -12.46
C VAL A 98 15.86 0.74 -12.28
N THR A 99 15.50 -0.36 -12.95
CA THR A 99 14.18 -1.00 -12.82
C THR A 99 13.95 -1.52 -11.41
N ALA A 100 14.97 -2.16 -10.81
CA ALA A 100 14.89 -2.68 -9.44
C ALA A 100 14.72 -1.53 -8.42
N LEU A 101 15.45 -0.43 -8.60
CA LEU A 101 15.31 0.78 -7.77
C LEU A 101 13.92 1.39 -7.90
N VAL A 102 13.41 1.56 -9.12
CA VAL A 102 12.05 2.10 -9.34
C VAL A 102 11.00 1.22 -8.68
N LEU A 103 11.07 -0.09 -8.87
CA LEU A 103 10.12 -1.03 -8.26
C LEU A 103 10.22 -1.03 -6.73
N GLY A 104 11.43 -0.99 -6.17
CA GLY A 104 11.63 -0.92 -4.73
C GLY A 104 11.09 0.37 -4.12
N LEU A 105 11.36 1.52 -4.74
CA LEU A 105 10.85 2.81 -4.32
C LEU A 105 9.32 2.88 -4.39
N VAL A 106 8.72 2.36 -5.46
CA VAL A 106 7.26 2.29 -5.63
C VAL A 106 6.64 1.33 -4.60
N GLY A 107 7.23 0.16 -4.39
CA GLY A 107 6.77 -0.81 -3.39
C GLY A 107 6.83 -0.27 -1.96
N LEU A 108 7.82 0.57 -1.65
CA LEU A 108 7.95 1.23 -0.34
C LEU A 108 6.88 2.32 -0.10
N GLN A 109 6.20 2.83 -1.13
CA GLN A 109 5.15 3.83 -0.94
C GLN A 109 3.96 3.25 -0.17
N ALA A 110 3.58 1.99 -0.43
CA ALA A 110 2.46 1.35 0.24
C ALA A 110 2.60 1.27 1.78
N PRO A 111 3.68 0.74 2.37
CA PRO A 111 3.84 0.72 3.82
C PRO A 111 3.94 2.13 4.43
N ILE A 112 4.57 3.08 3.74
CA ILE A 112 4.67 4.48 4.19
C ILE A 112 3.28 5.11 4.27
N VAL A 113 2.49 5.00 3.20
CA VAL A 113 1.14 5.57 3.14
C VAL A 113 0.22 4.92 4.19
N LEU A 114 0.34 3.60 4.42
CA LEU A 114 -0.42 2.92 5.47
C LEU A 114 -0.04 3.38 6.88
N MET A 115 1.25 3.61 7.16
CA MET A 115 1.70 4.16 8.44
C MET A 115 1.23 5.60 8.64
N LEU A 116 1.31 6.44 7.61
CA LEU A 116 0.81 7.82 7.66
C LEU A 116 -0.70 7.87 7.89
N ALA A 117 -1.46 7.01 7.20
CA ALA A 117 -2.90 6.86 7.42
C ALA A 117 -3.23 6.43 8.85
N ALA A 118 -2.48 5.47 9.40
CA ALA A 118 -2.64 5.04 10.79
C ALA A 118 -2.30 6.16 11.79
N GLY A 119 -1.24 6.93 11.53
CA GLY A 119 -0.83 8.07 12.36
C GLY A 119 -1.85 9.21 12.33
N PHE A 120 -2.38 9.53 11.14
CA PHE A 120 -3.42 10.54 10.97
C PHE A 120 -4.70 10.16 11.71
N LEU A 121 -5.15 8.90 11.61
CA LEU A 121 -6.32 8.42 12.34
C LEU A 121 -6.10 8.38 13.86
N ALA A 122 -4.87 8.11 14.32
CA ALA A 122 -4.53 8.16 15.74
C ALA A 122 -4.54 9.60 16.29
N GLY A 123 -4.02 10.56 15.52
CA GLY A 123 -4.05 11.98 15.88
C GLY A 123 -5.45 12.57 15.89
N ALA A 124 -6.29 12.17 14.94
CA ALA A 124 -7.69 12.61 14.86
C ALA A 124 -8.62 11.96 15.91
N GLY A 125 -8.13 10.97 16.68
CA GLY A 125 -8.88 10.28 17.73
C GLY A 125 -8.42 10.59 19.16
N LEU A 126 -7.53 11.59 19.34
CA LEU A 126 -7.07 12.10 20.64
C LEU A 126 -7.80 13.37 21.09
N ASP A 127 -8.89 13.74 20.39
CA ASP A 127 -9.87 14.76 20.80
C ASP A 127 -11.22 14.10 21.15
#